data_AF-A0A6M3JIG2-F1
#
_entry.id   AF-A0A6M3JIG2-F1
#
_cell.length_a   1.000
_cell.length_b   1.000
_cell.length_c   1.000
_cell.angle_alpha   90.00
_cell.angle_beta   90.00
_cell.angle_gamma   90.00
#
_symmetry.space_group_name_H-M   'P 1'
#
loop_
_entity.id
_entity.type
_entity.pdbx_description
1 polymer ?
#
loop_
_entity_poly.entity_id
_entity_poly.type
_entity_poly.pdbx_seq_one_letter_code
_entity_poly.pdbx_strand_id
1 'polypeptide(L)'
;MPNQAQREHTLIEEERFCLFCGGVLPTKHKSRKYCSKQCKNKAFGANYKRSTGRSHSFTCYHKRKDSGLCAHCGKTPVEKGKAYCPRCSSLKAKSDTNARRKLKQRVIETYGGKCTCCGETHFEFLGIDHVYGGGKAHRDSLRKVGNEIYRWLELQGFPKDKFRLLCHNCNISLGQYGYCPHQGKNGSSGTEKVNI
;
A
#
# COMPACT_ATOMS: atom_id res chain seq x y z
N MET A 1 49.89 -13.62 -14.30
CA MET A 1 49.17 -12.42 -14.79
C MET A 1 47.73 -12.83 -15.08
N PRO A 2 46.77 -12.59 -14.17
CA PRO A 2 45.45 -13.22 -14.25
C PRO A 2 44.55 -12.59 -15.31
N ASN A 3 44.15 -13.47 -16.23
CA ASN A 3 42.91 -13.61 -17.00
C ASN A 3 41.94 -12.41 -17.10
N GLN A 4 41.72 -12.00 -18.36
CA GLN A 4 40.63 -11.16 -18.85
C GLN A 4 39.27 -11.87 -18.68
N ALA A 5 38.78 -11.99 -17.45
CA ALA A 5 37.36 -12.25 -17.22
C ALA A 5 36.62 -10.92 -17.32
N GLN A 6 36.06 -10.67 -18.49
CA GLN A 6 35.13 -9.59 -18.78
C GLN A 6 34.05 -9.56 -17.69
N ARG A 7 33.99 -8.46 -16.93
CA ARG A 7 32.82 -8.14 -16.12
C ARG A 7 31.68 -7.84 -17.08
N GLU A 8 30.91 -8.85 -17.44
CA GLU A 8 29.58 -8.65 -18.00
C GLU A 8 28.70 -8.01 -16.92
N HIS A 9 28.78 -6.69 -16.81
CA HIS A 9 27.70 -5.89 -16.27
C HIS A 9 26.53 -6.01 -17.25
N THR A 10 25.76 -7.09 -17.13
CA THR A 10 24.41 -7.13 -17.68
C THR A 10 23.66 -5.98 -17.02
N LEU A 11 23.46 -4.91 -17.79
CA LEU A 11 22.47 -3.88 -17.50
C LEU A 11 21.12 -4.60 -17.53
N ILE A 12 20.72 -5.17 -16.39
CA ILE A 12 19.34 -5.62 -16.19
C ILE A 12 18.52 -4.33 -16.24
N GLU A 13 18.05 -3.98 -17.43
CA GLU A 13 17.14 -2.87 -17.62
C GLU A 13 15.93 -3.15 -16.72
N GLU A 14 15.75 -2.34 -15.66
CA GLU A 14 14.68 -2.57 -14.69
C GLU A 14 13.32 -2.49 -15.40
N GLU A 15 12.81 -3.64 -15.80
CA GLU A 15 11.47 -3.77 -16.36
C GLU A 15 10.48 -3.23 -15.34
N ARG A 16 9.62 -2.31 -15.80
CA ARG A 16 8.60 -1.72 -14.93
C ARG A 16 7.27 -2.36 -15.23
N PHE A 17 6.58 -2.80 -14.18
CA PHE A 17 5.34 -3.56 -14.28
C PHE A 17 4.10 -2.72 -13.99
N CYS A 18 2.99 -3.07 -14.63
CA CYS A 18 1.67 -2.48 -14.42
C CYS A 18 1.18 -2.78 -13.00
N LEU A 19 0.78 -1.73 -12.26
CA LEU A 19 0.22 -1.85 -10.90
C LEU A 19 -1.20 -2.44 -10.85
N PHE A 20 -1.68 -3.04 -11.94
CA PHE A 20 -2.99 -3.69 -11.98
C PHE A 20 -2.85 -5.14 -12.43
N CYS A 21 -2.34 -5.37 -13.65
CA CYS A 21 -2.25 -6.72 -14.22
C CYS A 21 -0.87 -7.37 -14.11
N GLY A 22 0.13 -6.68 -13.57
CA GLY A 22 1.51 -7.20 -13.49
C GLY A 22 2.26 -7.28 -14.83
N GLY A 23 1.63 -6.98 -15.97
CA GLY A 23 2.29 -6.99 -17.28
C GLY A 23 3.31 -5.85 -17.45
N VAL A 24 4.27 -6.03 -18.35
CA VAL A 24 5.33 -5.05 -18.66
C VAL A 24 4.71 -3.73 -19.14
N LEU A 25 5.20 -2.60 -18.62
CA LEU A 25 4.75 -1.29 -19.05
C LEU A 25 5.28 -0.97 -20.45
N PRO A 26 4.45 -0.38 -21.33
CA PRO A 26 4.84 -0.06 -22.71
C PRO A 26 5.90 1.05 -22.79
N THR A 27 6.18 1.73 -21.67
CA THR A 27 7.16 2.83 -21.61
C THR A 27 7.88 2.79 -20.26
N LYS A 28 9.19 3.06 -20.25
CA LYS A 28 9.99 3.14 -19.02
C LYS A 28 9.71 4.40 -18.17
N HIS A 29 8.92 5.36 -18.65
CA HIS A 29 8.59 6.61 -17.94
C HIS A 29 8.15 6.42 -16.49
N LYS A 30 8.95 6.89 -15.52
CA LYS A 30 8.77 6.70 -14.06
C LYS A 30 7.36 7.04 -13.54
N SER A 31 6.63 7.94 -14.19
CA SER A 31 5.26 8.32 -13.83
C SER A 31 4.17 7.33 -14.31
N ARG A 32 4.45 6.52 -15.34
CA ARG A 32 3.52 5.52 -15.88
C ARG A 32 3.36 4.39 -14.87
N LYS A 33 2.10 4.10 -14.50
CA LYS A 33 1.71 3.10 -13.49
C LYS A 33 0.91 1.92 -14.07
N TYR A 34 0.32 2.09 -15.25
CA TYR A 34 -0.57 1.10 -15.85
C TYR A 34 -0.23 0.90 -17.33
N CYS A 35 -0.34 -0.33 -17.82
CA CYS A 35 -0.05 -0.66 -19.22
C CYS A 35 -1.09 -0.05 -20.17
N SER A 36 -2.35 0.02 -19.76
CA SER A 36 -3.45 0.55 -20.58
C SER A 36 -4.46 1.38 -19.78
N LYS A 37 -5.28 2.18 -20.48
CA LYS A 37 -6.43 2.89 -19.91
C LYS A 37 -7.43 1.91 -19.29
N GLN A 38 -7.56 0.71 -19.87
CA GLN A 38 -8.40 -0.36 -19.33
C GLN A 38 -7.86 -0.86 -17.98
N CYS A 39 -6.56 -1.15 -17.86
CA CYS A 39 -5.95 -1.53 -16.58
C CYS A 39 -6.06 -0.41 -15.54
N LYS A 40 -5.88 0.84 -15.96
CA LYS A 40 -6.14 2.01 -15.10
C LYS A 40 -7.59 2.00 -14.60
N ASN A 41 -8.58 1.92 -15.49
CA ASN A 41 -9.99 1.96 -15.12
C ASN A 41 -10.44 0.75 -14.29
N LYS A 42 -9.92 -0.45 -14.56
CA LYS A 42 -10.18 -1.65 -13.76
C LYS A 42 -9.56 -1.54 -12.36
N ALA A 43 -8.34 -0.99 -12.25
CA ALA A 43 -7.73 -0.69 -10.95
C ALA A 43 -8.55 0.33 -10.15
N PHE A 44 -9.11 1.34 -10.80
CA PHE A 44 -9.99 2.30 -10.13
C PHE A 44 -11.45 1.83 -10.01
N GLY A 45 -11.77 0.62 -10.50
CA GLY A 45 -13.11 0.04 -10.58
C GLY A 45 -13.98 0.64 -11.69
N ALA A 46 -14.54 -0.22 -12.55
CA ALA A 46 -15.66 0.13 -13.45
C ALA A 46 -16.95 0.51 -12.70
N ASN A 47 -16.95 0.37 -11.36
CA ASN A 47 -18.01 0.71 -10.44
C ASN A 47 -17.64 1.91 -9.54
N TYR A 48 -17.10 2.99 -10.11
CA TYR A 48 -17.36 4.31 -9.50
C TYR A 48 -18.84 4.64 -9.71
N LYS A 49 -19.72 3.89 -9.03
CA LYS A 49 -21.06 4.40 -8.72
C LYS A 49 -20.78 5.71 -7.99
N ARG A 50 -21.27 6.82 -8.55
CA ARG A 50 -21.44 8.09 -7.83
C ARG A 50 -22.47 7.85 -6.73
N SER A 51 -22.12 7.03 -5.75
CA SER A 51 -22.95 6.74 -4.60
C SER A 51 -22.94 7.99 -3.75
N THR A 52 -24.14 8.54 -3.56
CA THR A 52 -24.49 9.86 -3.00
C THR A 52 -24.48 10.98 -4.04
N GLY A 53 -25.65 11.60 -4.24
CA GLY A 53 -25.89 12.80 -5.06
C GLY A 53 -25.20 14.07 -4.54
N ARG A 54 -23.94 13.96 -4.13
CA ARG A 54 -23.03 15.07 -3.78
C ARG A 54 -21.76 14.95 -4.61
N SER A 55 -21.93 14.80 -5.92
CA SER A 55 -20.81 14.92 -6.85
C SER A 55 -20.52 16.41 -7.04
N HIS A 56 -19.56 16.97 -6.30
CA HIS A 56 -18.95 18.21 -6.80
C HIS A 56 -18.18 17.79 -8.04
N SER A 57 -18.74 18.09 -9.21
CA SER A 57 -18.02 17.95 -10.46
C SER A 57 -16.64 18.59 -10.31
N PHE A 58 -15.64 18.06 -11.03
CA PHE A 58 -14.31 18.67 -11.07
C PHE A 58 -14.40 20.19 -11.28
N THR A 59 -15.32 20.62 -12.16
CA THR A 59 -15.66 22.02 -12.41
C THR A 59 -16.18 22.78 -11.19
N CYS A 60 -17.04 22.16 -10.36
CA CYS A 60 -17.59 22.76 -9.14
C CYS A 60 -16.52 22.91 -8.05
N TYR A 61 -15.64 21.92 -7.90
CA TYR A 61 -14.51 21.98 -6.97
C TYR A 61 -13.59 23.16 -7.28
N HIS A 62 -13.14 23.27 -8.54
CA HIS A 62 -12.24 24.33 -8.98
C HIS A 62 -12.91 25.70 -8.85
N LYS A 63 -14.14 25.86 -9.36
CA LYS A 63 -14.89 27.11 -9.24
C LYS A 63 -14.98 27.61 -7.80
N ARG A 64 -15.34 26.74 -6.85
CA ARG A 64 -15.44 27.13 -5.43
C ARG A 64 -14.08 27.53 -4.86
N LYS A 65 -13.03 26.76 -5.17
CA LYS A 65 -11.67 27.03 -4.70
C LYS A 65 -11.15 28.37 -5.23
N ASP A 66 -11.38 28.64 -6.51
CA ASP A 66 -10.94 29.88 -7.17
C ASP A 66 -11.71 31.09 -6.65
N SER A 67 -12.98 30.92 -6.26
CA SER A 67 -13.78 31.92 -5.55
C SER A 67 -13.46 32.03 -4.05
N GLY A 68 -12.43 31.36 -3.54
CA GLY A 68 -12.06 31.41 -2.12
C GLY A 68 -13.07 30.76 -1.17
N LEU A 69 -13.97 29.91 -1.70
CA LEU A 69 -14.99 29.20 -0.93
C LEU A 69 -14.56 27.77 -0.62
N CYS A 70 -15.17 27.22 0.44
CA CYS A 70 -14.98 25.81 0.80
C CYS A 70 -15.34 24.89 -0.38
N ALA A 71 -14.37 24.13 -0.88
CA ALA A 71 -14.55 23.26 -2.04
C ALA A 71 -15.53 22.10 -1.78
N HIS A 72 -15.81 21.81 -0.50
CA HIS A 72 -16.84 20.86 -0.09
C HIS A 72 -18.21 21.53 0.06
N CYS A 73 -18.47 22.40 1.04
CA CYS A 73 -19.83 22.91 1.23
C CYS A 73 -20.20 24.06 0.29
N GLY A 74 -19.24 24.84 -0.20
CA GLY A 74 -19.47 26.06 -0.98
C GLY A 74 -20.13 27.20 -0.20
N LYS A 75 -20.31 27.06 1.12
CA LYS A 75 -21.11 27.99 1.94
C LYS A 75 -20.31 29.11 2.60
N THR A 76 -19.03 28.87 2.86
CA THR A 76 -18.19 29.78 3.63
C THR A 76 -16.88 30.03 2.88
N PRO A 77 -16.30 31.22 3.03
CA PRO A 77 -14.90 31.46 2.67
C PRO A 77 -13.97 30.51 3.42
N VAL A 78 -12.78 30.30 2.88
CA VAL A 78 -11.70 29.53 3.50
C VAL A 78 -10.47 30.39 3.73
N GLU A 79 -9.72 30.07 4.76
CA GLU A 79 -8.41 30.68 5.03
C GLU A 79 -7.44 30.43 3.86
N LYS A 80 -6.48 31.34 3.68
CA LYS A 80 -5.47 31.25 2.63
C LYS A 80 -4.74 29.90 2.70
N GLY A 81 -4.69 29.19 1.57
CA GLY A 81 -4.05 27.88 1.44
C GLY A 81 -4.90 26.69 1.92
N LYS A 82 -6.10 26.90 2.46
CA LYS A 82 -7.02 25.82 2.82
C LYS A 82 -8.02 25.55 1.69
N ALA A 83 -8.40 24.29 1.52
CA ALA A 83 -9.43 23.90 0.55
C ALA A 83 -10.83 23.78 1.16
N TYR A 84 -10.93 23.65 2.48
CA TYR A 84 -12.17 23.36 3.20
C TYR A 84 -12.31 24.24 4.44
N CYS A 85 -13.56 24.54 4.80
CA CYS A 85 -13.87 25.16 6.09
C CYS A 85 -13.59 24.19 7.25
N PRO A 86 -13.44 24.67 8.50
CA PRO A 86 -13.08 23.84 9.65
C PRO A 86 -13.99 22.61 9.81
N ARG A 87 -15.31 22.81 9.69
CA ARG A 87 -16.30 21.71 9.77
C ARG A 87 -16.05 20.63 8.72
N CYS A 88 -15.92 21.02 7.46
CA CYS A 88 -15.73 20.06 6.36
C CYS A 88 -14.36 19.41 6.39
N SER A 89 -13.33 20.11 6.85
CA SER A 89 -12.00 19.55 7.09
C SER A 89 -12.05 18.42 8.14
N SER A 90 -12.68 18.68 9.30
CA SER A 90 -12.84 17.68 10.36
C SER A 90 -13.66 16.47 9.91
N LEU A 91 -14.74 16.68 9.15
CA LEU A 91 -15.52 15.58 8.56
C LEU A 91 -14.68 14.75 7.58
N LYS A 92 -13.88 15.41 6.73
CA LYS A 92 -13.00 14.73 5.78
C LYS A 92 -11.94 13.91 6.51
N ALA A 93 -11.30 14.47 7.52
CA ALA A 93 -10.31 13.77 8.34
C ALA A 93 -10.89 12.53 9.02
N LYS A 94 -12.08 12.63 9.63
CA LYS A 94 -12.80 11.48 10.22
C LYS A 94 -13.11 10.40 9.17
N SER A 95 -13.62 10.80 8.01
CA SER A 95 -13.91 9.88 6.90
C SER A 95 -12.66 9.16 6.41
N ASP A 96 -11.54 9.89 6.25
CA ASP A 96 -10.27 9.32 5.82
C ASP A 96 -9.70 8.35 6.86
N THR A 97 -9.78 8.68 8.15
CA THR A 97 -9.39 7.75 9.22
C THR A 97 -10.21 6.47 9.17
N ASN A 98 -11.53 6.56 9.02
CA ASN A 98 -12.39 5.38 8.92
C ASN A 98 -12.10 4.53 7.66
N ALA A 99 -11.89 5.17 6.52
CA ALA A 99 -11.53 4.47 5.28
C ALA A 99 -10.20 3.73 5.42
N ARG A 100 -9.18 4.36 6.04
CA ARG A 100 -7.87 3.74 6.32
C ARG A 100 -8.02 2.54 7.25
N ARG A 101 -8.78 2.67 8.34
CA ARG A 101 -9.04 1.58 9.29
C ARG A 101 -9.73 0.38 8.61
N LYS A 102 -10.78 0.63 7.82
CA LYS A 102 -11.51 -0.43 7.09
C LYS A 102 -10.61 -1.15 6.08
N LEU A 103 -9.73 -0.42 5.39
CA LEU A 103 -8.79 -1.01 4.46
C LEU A 103 -7.75 -1.89 5.18
N LYS A 104 -7.17 -1.40 6.28
CA LYS A 104 -6.25 -2.20 7.11
C LYS A 104 -6.94 -3.46 7.64
N GLN A 105 -8.19 -3.36 8.09
CA GLN A 105 -8.98 -4.49 8.57
C GLN A 105 -9.12 -5.59 7.51
N ARG A 106 -9.53 -5.24 6.29
CA ARG A 106 -9.64 -6.21 5.18
C ARG A 106 -8.32 -6.91 4.88
N VAL A 107 -7.21 -6.16 4.92
CA VAL A 107 -5.88 -6.74 4.75
C VAL A 107 -5.58 -7.73 5.88
N ILE A 108 -5.76 -7.34 7.15
CA ILE A 108 -5.52 -8.24 8.29
C ILE A 108 -6.32 -9.54 8.16
N GLU A 109 -7.62 -9.44 7.88
CA GLU A 109 -8.51 -10.60 7.71
C GLU A 109 -8.04 -11.50 6.55
N THR A 110 -7.68 -10.90 5.41
CA THR A 110 -7.25 -11.67 4.23
C THR A 110 -5.95 -12.43 4.47
N TYR A 111 -5.03 -11.87 5.28
CA TYR A 111 -3.75 -12.48 5.63
C TYR A 111 -3.80 -13.28 6.94
N GLY A 112 -4.99 -13.69 7.38
CA GLY A 112 -5.16 -14.70 8.44
C GLY A 112 -5.42 -14.15 9.85
N GLY A 113 -5.54 -12.83 10.01
CA GLY A 113 -5.99 -12.21 11.26
C GLY A 113 -4.99 -12.21 12.43
N LYS A 114 -3.83 -12.84 12.25
CA LYS A 114 -2.80 -12.95 13.30
C LYS A 114 -1.39 -12.91 12.75
N CYS A 115 -0.44 -12.54 13.60
CA CYS A 115 0.98 -12.61 13.30
C CYS A 115 1.37 -14.06 12.99
N THR A 116 1.97 -14.30 11.82
CA THR A 116 2.42 -15.64 11.42
C THR A 116 3.62 -16.15 12.22
N CYS A 117 4.25 -15.29 13.03
CA CYS A 117 5.40 -15.65 13.86
C CYS A 117 4.97 -16.00 15.30
N CYS A 118 4.32 -15.06 16.01
CA CYS A 118 4.03 -15.21 17.44
C CYS A 118 2.52 -15.30 17.77
N GLY A 119 1.64 -15.29 16.78
CA GLY A 119 0.19 -15.42 17.00
C GLY A 119 -0.54 -14.18 17.50
N GLU A 120 0.14 -13.04 17.68
CA GLU A 120 -0.48 -11.75 18.03
C GLU A 120 -1.69 -11.42 17.15
N THR A 121 -2.77 -10.92 17.74
CA THR A 121 -4.07 -10.64 17.07
C THR A 121 -4.54 -9.19 17.20
N HIS A 122 -3.93 -8.38 18.07
CA HIS A 122 -4.35 -6.99 18.27
C HIS A 122 -4.14 -6.18 16.99
N PHE A 123 -5.22 -5.57 16.51
CA PHE A 123 -5.28 -4.81 15.26
C PHE A 123 -4.19 -3.73 15.16
N GLU A 124 -3.90 -3.09 16.29
CA GLU A 124 -2.93 -2.01 16.43
C GLU A 124 -1.51 -2.49 16.18
N PHE A 125 -1.20 -3.73 16.54
CA PHE A 125 0.15 -4.30 16.43
C PHE A 125 0.42 -4.95 15.09
N LEU A 126 -0.61 -5.24 14.30
CA LEU A 126 -0.46 -5.98 13.04
C LEU A 126 -0.10 -5.06 11.86
N GLY A 127 0.79 -5.57 11.01
CA GLY A 127 1.24 -4.92 9.78
C GLY A 127 1.66 -5.94 8.73
N ILE A 128 1.72 -5.48 7.48
CA ILE A 128 2.19 -6.31 6.36
C ILE A 128 3.71 -6.26 6.30
N ASP A 129 4.30 -7.43 6.12
CA ASP A 129 5.71 -7.66 5.87
C ASP A 129 5.92 -8.29 4.48
N HIS A 130 7.06 -8.01 3.88
CA HIS A 130 7.49 -8.59 2.61
C HIS A 130 8.30 -9.85 2.88
N VAL A 131 7.80 -11.02 2.47
CA VAL A 131 8.41 -12.32 2.78
C VAL A 131 9.87 -12.41 2.31
N TYR A 132 10.17 -11.82 1.14
CA TYR A 132 11.50 -11.81 0.53
C TYR A 132 12.29 -10.52 0.77
N GLY A 133 11.88 -9.70 1.74
CA GLY A 133 12.45 -8.38 1.95
C GLY A 133 12.08 -7.38 0.85
N GLY A 134 12.91 -6.36 0.62
CA GLY A 134 12.67 -5.35 -0.43
C GLY A 134 11.57 -4.33 -0.12
N GLY A 135 11.06 -4.29 1.12
CA GLY A 135 9.97 -3.39 1.51
C GLY A 135 10.29 -1.91 1.31
N LYS A 136 11.56 -1.49 1.45
CA LYS A 136 12.00 -0.12 1.16
C LYS A 136 11.80 0.22 -0.33
N ALA A 137 12.31 -0.62 -1.24
CA ALA A 137 12.20 -0.40 -2.68
C ALA A 137 10.73 -0.37 -3.14
N HIS A 138 9.89 -1.26 -2.61
CA HIS A 138 8.46 -1.25 -2.91
C HIS A 138 7.77 0.03 -2.37
N ARG A 139 8.08 0.49 -1.16
CA ARG A 139 7.52 1.77 -0.65
C ARG A 139 7.99 2.97 -1.46
N ASP A 140 9.23 2.95 -1.92
CA ASP A 140 9.80 3.98 -2.78
C ASP A 140 9.08 4.01 -4.14
N SER A 141 8.76 2.84 -4.73
CA SER A 141 8.05 2.74 -6.02
C SER A 141 6.58 3.19 -5.95
N LEU A 142 5.93 3.02 -4.79
CA LEU A 142 4.56 3.48 -4.55
C LEU A 142 4.44 4.99 -4.30
N ARG A 143 5.57 5.73 -4.29
CA ARG A 143 5.64 7.17 -3.98
C ARG A 143 5.21 7.50 -2.52
N LYS A 144 5.71 6.71 -1.57
CA LYS A 144 6.02 7.09 -0.16
C LYS A 144 4.93 7.64 0.77
N VAL A 145 3.63 7.33 0.66
CA VAL A 145 2.69 7.83 1.70
C VAL A 145 1.65 6.81 2.20
N GLY A 146 1.72 6.51 3.49
CA GLY A 146 0.63 5.95 4.28
C GLY A 146 0.08 4.59 3.82
N ASN A 147 -1.24 4.54 3.56
CA ASN A 147 -1.99 3.30 3.28
C ASN A 147 -1.89 2.84 1.82
N GLU A 148 -1.02 3.43 1.00
CA GLU A 148 -0.90 3.08 -0.41
C GLU A 148 -0.46 1.62 -0.59
N ILE A 149 0.29 1.04 0.35
CA ILE A 149 0.60 -0.39 0.33
C ILE A 149 -0.67 -1.25 0.46
N TYR A 150 -1.58 -0.92 1.38
CA TYR A 150 -2.81 -1.69 1.56
C TYR A 150 -3.74 -1.56 0.36
N ARG A 151 -3.80 -0.36 -0.25
CA ARG A 151 -4.54 -0.17 -1.51
C ARG A 151 -3.92 -0.98 -2.62
N TRP A 152 -2.59 -0.95 -2.73
CA TRP A 152 -1.89 -1.74 -3.73
C TRP A 152 -2.16 -3.24 -3.54
N LEU A 153 -2.15 -3.76 -2.31
CA LEU A 153 -2.47 -5.16 -2.04
C LEU A 153 -3.89 -5.52 -2.48
N GLU A 154 -4.87 -4.66 -2.19
CA GLU A 154 -6.26 -4.84 -2.65
C GLU A 154 -6.34 -4.85 -4.20
N LEU A 155 -5.61 -3.96 -4.88
CA LEU A 155 -5.56 -3.93 -6.34
C LEU A 155 -4.86 -5.13 -6.97
N GLN A 156 -3.93 -5.74 -6.25
CA GLN A 156 -3.22 -6.95 -6.68
C GLN A 156 -3.93 -8.24 -6.28
N GLY A 157 -5.14 -8.18 -5.70
CA GLY A 157 -5.86 -9.36 -5.27
C GLY A 157 -5.21 -10.10 -4.09
N PHE A 158 -4.44 -9.38 -3.27
CA PHE A 158 -3.79 -9.88 -2.05
C PHE A 158 -2.81 -11.05 -2.29
N PRO A 159 -1.62 -10.82 -2.91
CA PRO A 159 -0.65 -11.86 -3.21
C PRO A 159 -0.02 -12.47 -1.94
N LYS A 160 -0.60 -13.57 -1.45
CA LYS A 160 -0.23 -14.24 -0.18
C LYS A 160 1.14 -14.92 -0.22
N ASP A 161 1.69 -15.15 -1.40
CA ASP A 161 3.03 -15.71 -1.63
C ASP A 161 4.16 -14.69 -1.36
N LYS A 162 3.87 -13.38 -1.49
CA LYS A 162 4.88 -12.31 -1.39
C LYS A 162 4.82 -11.52 -0.10
N PHE A 163 3.69 -11.61 0.60
CA PHE A 163 3.41 -10.83 1.80
C PHE A 163 2.87 -11.73 2.90
N ARG A 164 3.21 -11.37 4.13
CA ARG A 164 2.69 -12.01 5.34
C ARG A 164 2.25 -10.97 6.36
N LEU A 165 1.43 -11.40 7.30
CA LEU A 165 1.01 -10.57 8.42
C LEU A 165 1.94 -10.82 9.62
N LEU A 166 2.55 -9.76 10.14
CA LEU A 166 3.39 -9.81 11.34
C LEU A 166 2.96 -8.73 12.34
N CYS A 167 3.22 -8.96 13.62
CA CYS A 167 3.21 -7.87 14.58
C CYS A 167 4.42 -6.95 14.37
N HIS A 168 4.33 -5.71 14.84
CA HIS A 168 5.39 -4.72 14.66
C HIS A 168 6.74 -5.18 15.24
N ASN A 169 6.74 -5.86 16.37
CA ASN A 169 7.95 -6.38 16.98
C ASN A 169 8.59 -7.51 16.15
N CYS A 170 7.79 -8.44 15.62
CA CYS A 170 8.30 -9.50 14.75
C CYS A 170 8.86 -8.94 13.44
N ASN A 171 8.16 -7.99 12.83
CA ASN A 171 8.58 -7.32 11.60
C ASN A 171 9.92 -6.58 11.82
N ILE A 172 10.02 -5.75 12.87
CA ILE A 172 11.25 -5.03 13.21
C ILE A 172 12.39 -6.01 13.47
N SER A 173 12.15 -7.07 14.23
CA SER A 173 13.19 -8.07 14.53
C SER A 173 13.76 -8.71 13.27
N LEU A 174 12.88 -9.13 12.35
CA LEU A 174 13.30 -9.72 11.08
C LEU A 174 14.02 -8.71 10.18
N GLY A 175 13.53 -7.47 10.12
CA GLY A 175 14.16 -6.42 9.31
C GLY A 175 15.52 -5.96 9.83
N GLN A 176 15.73 -5.95 11.14
CA GLN A 176 16.94 -5.41 11.77
C GLN A 176 17.98 -6.49 12.10
N TYR A 177 17.53 -7.67 12.55
CA TYR A 177 18.42 -8.74 13.01
C TYR A 177 18.41 -9.97 12.09
N GLY A 178 17.53 -10.02 11.08
CA GLY A 178 17.40 -11.17 10.17
C GLY A 178 16.66 -12.38 10.76
N TYR A 179 16.29 -12.33 12.05
CA TYR A 179 15.53 -13.40 12.71
C TYR A 179 14.53 -12.83 13.72
N CYS A 180 13.57 -13.65 14.14
CA CYS A 180 12.68 -13.33 15.27
C CYS A 180 12.96 -14.26 16.46
N PRO A 181 13.16 -13.74 17.68
CA PRO A 181 13.40 -14.56 18.87
C PRO A 181 12.35 -15.66 19.13
N HIS A 182 11.10 -15.45 18.70
CA HIS A 182 10.03 -16.45 18.82
C HIS A 182 10.27 -17.71 17.97
N GLN A 183 11.14 -17.65 16.96
CA GLN A 183 11.45 -18.77 16.07
C GLN A 183 12.72 -19.53 16.48
N GLY A 184 13.38 -19.12 17.59
CA GLY A 184 14.69 -19.63 17.99
C GLY A 184 15.81 -19.21 17.04
N LYS A 185 17.08 -19.33 17.48
CA LYS A 185 18.26 -19.02 16.65
C LYS A 185 18.49 -20.01 15.49
N ASN A 186 17.73 -21.12 15.44
CA ASN A 186 17.93 -22.24 14.51
C ASN A 186 16.68 -22.52 13.66
N GLY A 187 16.07 -21.49 13.09
CA GLY A 187 14.86 -21.63 12.26
C GLY A 187 15.13 -22.17 10.85
N SER A 188 15.60 -23.41 10.73
CA SER A 188 15.48 -24.22 9.51
C SER A 188 15.01 -25.63 9.88
N SER A 189 13.75 -25.92 9.55
CA SER A 189 13.13 -27.26 9.37
C SER A 189 13.36 -28.33 10.46
N GLY A 190 12.29 -28.80 11.12
CA GLY A 190 12.35 -30.06 11.87
C GLY A 190 11.17 -30.33 12.79
N THR A 191 10.20 -31.08 12.26
CA THR A 191 9.33 -32.11 12.90
C THR A 191 9.05 -32.08 14.40
N GLU A 192 7.75 -32.17 14.70
CA GLU A 192 7.12 -32.65 15.94
C GLU A 192 7.97 -33.64 16.73
N LYS A 193 8.07 -33.39 18.04
CA LYS A 193 8.16 -34.44 19.04
C LYS A 193 7.07 -34.20 20.08
N VAL A 194 5.93 -34.84 19.87
CA VAL A 194 5.03 -35.23 20.96
C VAL A 194 5.45 -36.64 21.32
N ASN A 195 6.02 -36.83 22.50
CA ASN A 195 6.17 -38.14 23.12
C ASN A 195 5.51 -38.07 24.49
N ILE A 196 4.39 -38.82 24.58
CA ILE A 196 3.82 -39.61 25.68
C ILE A 196 4.02 -39.05 27.09
#